data_AF-A0A534AZH9-F1
#
_entry.id   AF-A0A534AZH9-F1
#
_cell.length_a   1.000
_cell.length_b   1.000
_cell.length_c   1.000
_cell.angle_alpha   90.00
_cell.angle_beta   90.00
_cell.angle_gamma   90.00
#
_symmetry.space_group_name_H-M   'P 1'
#
loop_
_entity.id
_entity.type
_entity.pdbx_description
1 polymer ?
#
loop_
_entity_poly.entity_id
_entity_poly.type
_entity_poly.pdbx_seq_one_letter_code
_entity_poly.pdbx_strand_id
1 'polypeptide(L)'
;MAKTVVAKSTDTLCGIAIREGFLNCNPLRAQEANKAYRTRELLAGDKVFVPDLRKKEEGRPTTDTHRFKRKRWPEPSLRFVRGSKTKVAAADATLTFLNISNFVTNQAGTSGTAAFPNGYSFHADADADPDTFKVEVVSPDGGAKIKVLLEALKPVYKADGTVEKWELFSGAEYAARKNEVELVPTKSDAKRYRCRYLRLVSDEADAAAVPAQTLLVTTMSDGLAGERDKVEILDQHVGASYKLPGCKAAAPVCTVRAQLPVGENRKRCRIAIHVFRVAPGGALVAGLTNRALRLRVLKWFRRAYAQANIAPKFDGPGIEVLDPPWANMIAIANPHGSRTLGLSASGATSTISFDLGGVSQGAVLDWFHDTSVTVNLKPNMTPKAVCDAINAALPAGYHGRVFPNARKFNDLDPSCDIVITKAYGTITVVRNEATTDLVLAGAGNLAVARVNLVNVDDSDADSEPTTPELRKILRSGTSADTRIDYFVIDRFASTTLRGVSFLASTHLPADQRNPAPLRWAGIMACNTTSGKVMDASDNLPFTFPHEAGHVLHDRFHADAADPNGPTEMMSGGGTTAANAANATKRICDDPIQVNYSQYNPAQPTQGAVNKVKVAATKGMRTRGAQTLEGW
;
A
#
# COMPACT_ATOMS: atom_id res chain seq x y z
N MET A 1 -25.23 -43.65 26.89
CA MET A 1 -25.80 -42.91 28.02
C MET A 1 -26.08 -41.50 27.56
N ALA A 2 -27.29 -41.00 27.83
CA ALA A 2 -27.64 -39.61 27.58
C ALA A 2 -26.65 -38.68 28.30
N LYS A 3 -26.30 -37.56 27.65
CA LYS A 3 -25.31 -36.61 28.18
C LYS A 3 -25.54 -35.20 27.66
N THR A 4 -24.88 -34.24 28.29
CA THR A 4 -24.87 -32.85 27.82
C THR A 4 -23.50 -32.53 27.23
N VAL A 5 -23.49 -31.94 26.03
CA VAL A 5 -22.29 -31.47 25.33
C VAL A 5 -22.32 -29.95 25.29
N VAL A 6 -21.19 -29.30 25.58
CA VAL A 6 -21.03 -27.85 25.41
C VAL A 6 -20.54 -27.58 23.99
N ALA A 7 -21.29 -26.79 23.23
CA ALA A 7 -20.98 -26.48 21.85
C ALA A 7 -19.76 -25.55 21.73
N LYS A 8 -18.89 -25.84 20.76
CA LYS A 8 -17.81 -24.95 20.32
C LYS A 8 -18.32 -23.95 19.27
N SER A 9 -17.54 -22.92 18.98
CA SER A 9 -17.87 -21.91 17.95
C SER A 9 -18.08 -22.48 16.54
N THR A 10 -17.46 -23.61 16.22
CA THR A 10 -17.58 -24.29 14.93
C THR A 10 -18.64 -25.40 14.92
N ASP A 11 -19.25 -25.71 16.08
CA ASP A 11 -20.17 -26.83 16.19
C ASP A 11 -21.52 -26.50 15.56
N THR A 12 -22.09 -27.47 14.85
CA THR A 12 -23.49 -27.44 14.45
C THR A 12 -24.24 -28.54 15.18
N LEU A 13 -25.56 -28.39 15.32
CA LEU A 13 -26.37 -29.41 15.99
C LEU A 13 -26.27 -30.77 15.26
N CYS A 14 -26.18 -30.74 13.93
CA CYS A 14 -25.98 -31.93 13.12
C CYS A 14 -24.55 -32.48 13.27
N GLY A 15 -23.54 -31.63 13.41
CA GLY A 15 -22.17 -32.04 13.73
C GLY A 15 -22.08 -32.78 15.06
N ILE A 16 -22.64 -32.21 16.14
CA ILE A 16 -22.72 -32.87 17.46
C ILE A 16 -23.48 -34.20 17.33
N ALA A 17 -24.63 -34.22 16.66
CA ALA A 17 -25.39 -35.47 16.50
C ALA A 17 -24.56 -36.57 15.80
N ILE A 18 -23.86 -36.23 14.72
CA ILE A 18 -23.00 -37.16 13.97
C ILE A 18 -21.80 -37.61 14.80
N ARG A 19 -21.22 -36.69 15.59
CA ARG A 19 -20.17 -36.99 16.55
C ARG A 19 -20.63 -38.00 17.60
N GLU A 20 -21.91 -37.98 17.93
CA GLU A 20 -22.52 -38.86 18.92
C GLU A 20 -23.16 -40.13 18.30
N GLY A 21 -22.94 -40.36 17.00
CA GLY A 21 -23.35 -41.59 16.32
C GLY A 21 -24.73 -41.55 15.66
N PHE A 22 -25.41 -40.41 15.67
CA PHE A 22 -26.64 -40.20 14.90
C PHE A 22 -26.33 -39.89 13.43
N LEU A 23 -27.33 -40.03 12.57
CA LEU A 23 -27.21 -39.64 11.15
C LEU A 23 -27.25 -38.14 10.92
N ASN A 24 -28.08 -37.45 11.70
CA ASN A 24 -28.37 -36.04 11.58
C ASN A 24 -28.89 -35.52 12.92
N CYS A 25 -29.24 -34.25 12.97
CA CYS A 25 -29.68 -33.57 14.18
C CYS A 25 -31.15 -33.81 14.58
N ASN A 26 -31.94 -34.57 13.83
CA ASN A 26 -33.36 -34.75 14.14
C ASN A 26 -33.59 -35.34 15.55
N PRO A 27 -32.85 -36.37 16.00
CA PRO A 27 -33.02 -36.94 17.34
C PRO A 27 -32.71 -35.95 18.45
N LEU A 28 -31.75 -35.04 18.22
CA LEU A 28 -31.40 -33.97 19.16
C LEU A 28 -32.46 -32.86 19.13
N ARG A 29 -32.92 -32.43 17.96
CA ARG A 29 -33.97 -31.39 17.80
C ARG A 29 -35.30 -31.80 18.44
N ALA A 30 -35.62 -33.09 18.44
CA ALA A 30 -36.82 -33.64 19.06
C ALA A 30 -36.82 -33.53 20.59
N GLN A 31 -35.66 -33.35 21.22
CA GLN A 31 -35.56 -33.21 22.67
C GLN A 31 -36.05 -31.84 23.13
N GLU A 32 -36.90 -31.79 24.15
CA GLU A 32 -37.40 -30.54 24.72
C GLU A 32 -36.28 -29.69 25.31
N ALA A 33 -35.25 -30.33 25.87
CA ALA A 33 -34.06 -29.66 26.39
C ALA A 33 -33.27 -28.87 25.30
N ASN A 34 -33.49 -29.19 24.02
CA ASN A 34 -32.83 -28.54 22.88
C ASN A 34 -33.78 -27.60 22.10
N LYS A 35 -34.96 -27.26 22.63
CA LYS A 35 -35.98 -26.49 21.90
C LYS A 35 -35.49 -25.14 21.38
N ALA A 36 -34.57 -24.48 22.10
CA ALA A 36 -34.00 -23.19 21.71
C ALA A 36 -33.27 -23.25 20.35
N TYR A 37 -32.68 -24.39 20.00
CA TYR A 37 -31.92 -24.56 18.76
C TYR A 37 -32.81 -24.88 17.55
N ARG A 38 -34.14 -24.90 17.73
CA ARG A 38 -35.10 -25.02 16.63
C ARG A 38 -35.26 -23.70 15.86
N THR A 39 -35.01 -22.56 16.50
CA THR A 39 -35.23 -21.23 15.91
C THR A 39 -33.95 -20.44 15.68
N ARG A 40 -32.81 -20.91 16.21
CA ARG A 40 -31.48 -20.31 15.98
C ARG A 40 -30.39 -21.37 15.82
N GLU A 41 -29.27 -20.97 15.22
CA GLU A 41 -28.05 -21.80 15.17
C GLU A 41 -27.40 -21.90 16.56
N LEU A 42 -26.48 -22.87 16.70
CA LEU A 42 -25.69 -23.03 17.92
C LEU A 42 -24.64 -21.92 18.03
N LEU A 43 -24.42 -21.49 19.27
CA LEU A 43 -23.36 -20.57 19.67
C LEU A 43 -22.37 -21.29 20.60
N ALA A 44 -21.16 -20.78 20.68
CA ALA A 44 -20.18 -21.29 21.64
C ALA A 44 -20.73 -21.19 23.07
N GLY A 45 -20.59 -22.26 23.86
CA GLY A 45 -21.09 -22.34 25.23
C GLY A 45 -22.52 -22.88 25.37
N ASP A 46 -23.27 -23.01 24.28
CA ASP A 46 -24.61 -23.63 24.30
C ASP A 46 -24.52 -25.08 24.84
N LYS A 47 -25.46 -25.45 25.72
CA LYS A 47 -25.57 -26.80 26.28
C LYS A 47 -26.55 -27.63 25.45
N VAL A 48 -26.06 -28.67 24.80
CA VAL A 48 -26.84 -29.55 23.92
C VAL A 48 -27.04 -30.89 24.60
N PHE A 49 -28.30 -31.27 24.82
CA PHE A 49 -28.64 -32.59 25.32
C PHE A 49 -28.58 -33.64 24.20
N VAL A 50 -27.87 -34.72 24.44
CA VAL A 50 -27.68 -35.83 23.52
C VAL A 50 -28.40 -37.05 24.10
N PRO A 51 -29.48 -37.54 23.45
CA PRO A 51 -30.20 -38.71 23.93
C PRO A 51 -29.41 -40.00 23.69
N ASP A 52 -29.85 -41.10 24.29
CA ASP A 52 -29.28 -42.42 24.03
C ASP A 52 -29.51 -42.90 22.60
N LEU A 53 -28.51 -43.60 22.05
CA LEU A 53 -28.64 -44.32 20.78
C LEU A 53 -29.64 -45.48 20.96
N ARG A 54 -30.75 -45.43 20.23
CA ARG A 54 -31.72 -46.53 20.21
C ARG A 54 -31.20 -47.64 19.30
N LYS A 55 -31.19 -48.88 19.80
CA LYS A 55 -30.99 -50.07 18.96
C LYS A 55 -32.17 -50.18 17.99
N LYS A 56 -31.86 -50.47 16.73
CA LYS A 56 -32.86 -50.87 15.73
C LYS A 56 -32.69 -52.36 15.50
N GLU A 57 -33.77 -53.11 15.66
CA GLU A 57 -33.84 -54.50 15.25
C GLU A 57 -34.48 -54.55 13.86
N GLU A 58 -33.82 -55.21 12.91
CA GLU A 58 -34.34 -55.44 11.57
C GLU A 58 -34.50 -56.95 11.38
N GLY A 59 -35.74 -57.40 11.21
CA GLY A 59 -36.06 -58.81 10.97
C GLY A 59 -35.84 -59.17 9.50
N ARG A 60 -34.91 -60.10 9.25
CA ARG A 60 -34.84 -60.89 8.02
C ARG A 60 -34.64 -62.36 8.41
N PRO A 61 -35.07 -63.34 7.60
CA PRO A 61 -34.71 -64.74 7.84
C PRO A 61 -33.20 -64.88 7.76
N THR A 62 -32.56 -65.20 8.88
CA THR A 62 -31.14 -65.49 8.96
C THR A 62 -30.94 -66.58 10.01
N THR A 63 -29.96 -67.45 9.77
CA THR A 63 -29.59 -68.53 10.70
C THR A 63 -28.89 -68.02 11.96
N ASP A 64 -28.39 -66.77 11.94
CA ASP A 64 -27.62 -66.17 13.04
C ASP A 64 -28.07 -64.74 13.39
N THR A 65 -27.81 -64.33 14.64
CA THR A 65 -27.99 -62.94 15.06
C THR A 65 -26.74 -62.12 14.68
N HIS A 66 -26.85 -61.33 13.63
CA HIS A 66 -25.76 -60.41 13.23
C HIS A 66 -25.91 -59.03 13.91
N ARG A 67 -24.86 -58.58 14.60
CA ARG A 67 -24.78 -57.21 15.15
C ARG A 67 -24.10 -56.30 14.14
N PHE A 68 -24.88 -55.46 13.47
CA PHE A 68 -24.35 -54.44 12.58
C PHE A 68 -24.08 -53.14 13.33
N LYS A 69 -22.82 -52.68 13.35
CA LYS A 69 -22.48 -51.33 13.79
C LYS A 69 -22.52 -50.40 12.58
N ARG A 70 -23.42 -49.42 12.60
CA ARG A 70 -23.48 -48.41 11.54
C ARG A 70 -22.13 -47.69 11.47
N LYS A 71 -21.51 -47.66 10.28
CA LYS A 71 -20.30 -46.86 10.06
C LYS A 71 -20.62 -45.40 10.36
N ARG A 72 -19.93 -44.84 11.35
CA ARG A 72 -20.14 -43.45 11.79
C ARG A 72 -19.83 -42.52 10.61
N TRP A 73 -20.75 -41.61 10.34
CA TRP A 73 -20.52 -40.56 9.36
C TRP A 73 -19.39 -39.64 9.86
N PRO A 74 -18.51 -39.15 8.97
CA PRO A 74 -17.51 -38.18 9.38
C PRO A 74 -18.20 -36.90 9.83
N GLU A 75 -17.63 -36.25 10.83
CA GLU A 75 -18.19 -35.00 11.33
C GLU A 75 -18.07 -33.90 10.27
N PRO A 76 -19.16 -33.18 9.95
CA PRO A 76 -19.11 -32.10 8.99
C PRO A 76 -18.20 -30.99 9.48
N SER A 77 -17.34 -30.49 8.59
CA SER A 77 -16.38 -29.42 8.89
C SER A 77 -16.04 -28.63 7.63
N LEU A 78 -15.56 -27.41 7.82
CA LEU A 78 -15.09 -26.53 6.75
C LEU A 78 -13.76 -25.90 7.19
N ARG A 79 -12.79 -25.85 6.30
CA ARG A 79 -11.51 -25.17 6.54
C ARG A 79 -10.89 -24.64 5.26
N PHE A 80 -9.96 -23.70 5.40
CA PHE A 80 -9.07 -23.26 4.32
C PHE A 80 -7.76 -24.03 4.41
N VAL A 81 -7.23 -24.46 3.26
CA VAL A 81 -5.98 -25.21 3.14
C VAL A 81 -5.23 -24.71 1.90
N ARG A 82 -3.91 -24.91 1.83
CA ARG A 82 -3.18 -24.67 0.57
C ARG A 82 -3.31 -25.84 -0.40
N GLY A 83 -3.31 -27.06 0.14
CA GLY A 83 -3.07 -28.28 -0.62
C GLY A 83 -1.65 -28.80 -0.33
N SER A 84 -1.38 -30.04 -0.68
CA SER A 84 -0.05 -30.63 -0.55
C SER A 84 0.20 -31.64 -1.66
N LYS A 85 1.45 -31.70 -2.11
CA LYS A 85 1.93 -32.75 -3.02
C LYS A 85 2.01 -34.12 -2.31
N THR A 86 2.44 -34.12 -1.06
CA THR A 86 2.88 -35.34 -0.35
C THR A 86 1.91 -35.79 0.72
N LYS A 87 1.10 -34.88 1.28
CA LYS A 87 0.10 -35.21 2.30
C LYS A 87 -1.23 -35.56 1.65
N VAL A 88 -1.91 -36.55 2.22
CA VAL A 88 -3.32 -36.81 1.90
C VAL A 88 -4.18 -35.66 2.40
N ALA A 89 -5.34 -35.44 1.76
CA ALA A 89 -6.16 -34.27 2.00
C ALA A 89 -6.53 -34.05 3.49
N ALA A 90 -6.77 -35.12 4.24
CA ALA A 90 -7.08 -35.04 5.67
C ALA A 90 -5.91 -34.47 6.52
N ALA A 91 -4.66 -34.69 6.10
CA ALA A 91 -3.45 -34.29 6.82
C ALA A 91 -2.90 -32.91 6.41
N ASP A 92 -3.54 -32.22 5.45
CA ASP A 92 -3.14 -30.86 5.09
C ASP A 92 -3.34 -29.88 6.25
N ALA A 93 -2.42 -28.94 6.35
CA ALA A 93 -2.48 -27.88 7.35
C ALA A 93 -3.63 -26.92 7.03
N THR A 94 -4.37 -26.55 8.08
CA THR A 94 -5.37 -25.49 8.02
C THR A 94 -4.64 -24.14 7.99
N LEU A 95 -5.03 -23.27 7.07
CA LEU A 95 -4.51 -21.90 7.00
C LEU A 95 -5.03 -21.04 8.16
N THR A 96 -4.27 -20.02 8.54
CA THR A 96 -4.58 -19.09 9.63
C THR A 96 -4.85 -17.65 9.17
N PHE A 97 -4.54 -17.35 7.91
CA PHE A 97 -4.79 -16.08 7.23
C PHE A 97 -4.81 -16.35 5.72
N LEU A 98 -5.23 -15.34 4.94
CA LEU A 98 -5.18 -15.35 3.48
C LEU A 98 -4.61 -14.01 2.99
N ASN A 99 -3.60 -14.02 2.14
CA ASN A 99 -3.00 -12.81 1.57
C ASN A 99 -3.68 -12.41 0.25
N ILE A 100 -3.52 -11.14 -0.14
CA ILE A 100 -3.82 -10.68 -1.51
C ILE A 100 -2.66 -11.09 -2.41
N SER A 101 -2.94 -11.81 -3.50
CA SER A 101 -1.89 -12.35 -4.37
C SER A 101 -1.09 -11.25 -5.05
N ASN A 102 0.23 -11.40 -5.03
CA ASN A 102 1.18 -10.55 -5.75
C ASN A 102 1.47 -11.03 -7.19
N PHE A 103 0.88 -12.15 -7.63
CA PHE A 103 1.00 -12.66 -8.98
C PHE A 103 0.03 -11.95 -9.93
N VAL A 104 0.36 -11.91 -11.21
CA VAL A 104 -0.65 -11.64 -12.24
C VAL A 104 -1.75 -12.70 -12.13
N THR A 105 -3.01 -12.28 -12.07
CA THR A 105 -4.12 -13.12 -11.61
C THR A 105 -4.32 -14.42 -12.40
N ASN A 106 -3.97 -14.44 -13.67
CA ASN A 106 -4.04 -15.61 -14.54
C ASN A 106 -2.69 -16.35 -14.72
N GLN A 107 -1.66 -15.99 -13.95
CA GLN A 107 -0.33 -16.61 -13.97
C GLN A 107 0.05 -17.23 -12.62
N ALA A 108 1.05 -18.11 -12.56
CA ALA A 108 1.49 -18.89 -11.40
C ALA A 108 2.93 -19.41 -11.59
N GLY A 109 3.37 -20.34 -10.73
CA GLY A 109 4.66 -21.00 -10.84
C GLY A 109 5.76 -20.28 -10.07
N THR A 110 6.91 -20.92 -9.91
CA THR A 110 8.03 -20.33 -9.15
C THR A 110 8.58 -19.05 -9.76
N SER A 111 8.41 -18.86 -11.08
CA SER A 111 8.80 -17.65 -11.80
C SER A 111 7.70 -16.60 -11.91
N GLY A 112 6.45 -16.92 -11.54
CA GLY A 112 5.30 -16.04 -11.74
C GLY A 112 4.67 -16.03 -13.12
N THR A 113 5.18 -16.83 -14.08
CA THR A 113 4.84 -16.68 -15.50
C THR A 113 4.06 -17.87 -16.11
N ALA A 114 3.90 -18.98 -15.38
CA ALA A 114 3.13 -20.13 -15.85
C ALA A 114 1.63 -19.83 -15.84
N ALA A 115 0.80 -20.55 -16.61
CA ALA A 115 -0.65 -20.33 -16.57
C ALA A 115 -1.27 -20.77 -15.22
N PHE A 116 -2.23 -20.00 -14.70
CA PHE A 116 -2.93 -20.38 -13.48
C PHE A 116 -3.84 -21.61 -13.72
N PRO A 117 -3.72 -22.68 -12.91
CA PRO A 117 -4.38 -23.95 -13.20
C PRO A 117 -5.88 -23.93 -12.88
N ASN A 118 -6.68 -24.58 -13.73
CA ASN A 118 -8.14 -24.72 -13.59
C ASN A 118 -8.58 -26.11 -13.05
N GLY A 119 -7.65 -26.87 -12.47
CA GLY A 119 -7.89 -28.22 -11.95
C GLY A 119 -8.26 -28.27 -10.45
N TYR A 120 -8.99 -29.31 -10.03
CA TYR A 120 -9.35 -29.53 -8.62
C TYR A 120 -8.25 -30.24 -7.81
N SER A 121 -7.38 -31.01 -8.47
CA SER A 121 -6.27 -31.71 -7.83
C SER A 121 -5.17 -30.75 -7.38
N PHE A 122 -4.17 -31.27 -6.66
CA PHE A 122 -2.92 -30.57 -6.46
C PHE A 122 -2.30 -30.15 -7.81
N HIS A 123 -1.69 -28.96 -7.84
CA HIS A 123 -0.96 -28.44 -8.99
C HIS A 123 0.26 -27.67 -8.50
N ALA A 124 1.45 -28.03 -8.98
CA ALA A 124 2.71 -27.47 -8.48
C ALA A 124 2.81 -25.96 -8.70
N ASP A 125 2.39 -25.47 -9.87
CA ASP A 125 2.51 -24.04 -10.18
C ASP A 125 1.62 -23.15 -9.30
N ALA A 126 0.41 -23.60 -8.95
CA ALA A 126 -0.41 -22.84 -8.01
C ALA A 126 0.12 -22.92 -6.58
N ASP A 127 0.63 -24.09 -6.17
CA ASP A 127 1.24 -24.27 -4.85
C ASP A 127 2.50 -23.42 -4.63
N ALA A 128 3.22 -23.10 -5.72
CA ALA A 128 4.36 -22.19 -5.69
C ALA A 128 3.98 -20.74 -5.37
N ASP A 129 2.73 -20.33 -5.62
CA ASP A 129 2.20 -19.05 -5.15
C ASP A 129 1.69 -19.21 -3.70
N PRO A 130 2.38 -18.60 -2.71
CA PRO A 130 2.02 -18.74 -1.31
C PRO A 130 0.66 -18.11 -0.96
N ASP A 131 0.13 -17.24 -1.79
CA ASP A 131 -1.13 -16.54 -1.54
C ASP A 131 -2.35 -17.28 -2.11
N THR A 132 -2.13 -18.42 -2.78
CA THR A 132 -3.22 -19.30 -3.18
C THR A 132 -3.77 -20.13 -2.03
N PHE A 133 -5.05 -20.47 -2.14
CA PHE A 133 -5.72 -21.34 -1.17
C PHE A 133 -6.81 -22.20 -1.82
N LYS A 134 -7.32 -23.15 -1.04
CA LYS A 134 -8.49 -23.97 -1.35
C LYS A 134 -9.41 -23.98 -0.14
N VAL A 135 -10.70 -24.11 -0.42
CA VAL A 135 -11.71 -24.47 0.57
C VAL A 135 -11.86 -25.99 0.58
N GLU A 136 -11.83 -26.55 1.77
CA GLU A 136 -12.09 -27.97 2.02
C GLU A 136 -13.32 -28.13 2.91
N VAL A 137 -14.21 -29.04 2.51
CA VAL A 137 -15.41 -29.39 3.28
C VAL A 137 -15.45 -30.89 3.51
N VAL A 138 -15.74 -31.29 4.74
CA VAL A 138 -16.20 -32.65 5.03
C VAL A 138 -17.72 -32.62 5.04
N SER A 139 -18.34 -33.34 4.10
CA SER A 139 -19.80 -33.42 3.96
C SER A 139 -20.23 -34.89 3.89
N PRO A 140 -20.85 -35.44 4.95
CA PRO A 140 -21.18 -36.86 5.01
C PRO A 140 -22.32 -37.26 4.05
N ASP A 141 -23.16 -36.30 3.66
CA ASP A 141 -24.33 -36.39 2.79
C ASP A 141 -24.18 -35.59 1.48
N GLY A 142 -22.97 -35.12 1.17
CA GLY A 142 -22.67 -34.45 -0.08
C GLY A 142 -22.91 -35.33 -1.31
N GLY A 143 -23.21 -34.69 -2.44
CA GLY A 143 -23.38 -35.32 -3.75
C GLY A 143 -22.06 -35.46 -4.52
N ALA A 144 -22.14 -35.64 -5.84
CA ALA A 144 -20.95 -35.67 -6.71
C ALA A 144 -20.21 -34.33 -6.79
N LYS A 145 -20.94 -33.23 -6.59
CA LYS A 145 -20.44 -31.86 -6.49
C LYS A 145 -21.18 -31.13 -5.38
N ILE A 146 -20.50 -30.23 -4.69
CA ILE A 146 -21.11 -29.34 -3.72
C ILE A 146 -20.69 -27.89 -3.98
N LYS A 147 -21.45 -26.94 -3.45
CA LYS A 147 -21.19 -25.51 -3.58
C LYS A 147 -20.96 -24.90 -2.20
N VAL A 148 -19.92 -24.09 -2.09
CA VAL A 148 -19.61 -23.30 -0.89
C VAL A 148 -19.76 -21.83 -1.25
N LEU A 149 -20.38 -21.07 -0.36
CA LEU A 149 -20.42 -19.63 -0.48
C LEU A 149 -19.18 -19.04 0.18
N LEU A 150 -18.37 -18.32 -0.59
CA LEU A 150 -17.18 -17.60 -0.15
C LEU A 150 -17.47 -16.10 -0.19
N GLU A 151 -17.18 -15.37 0.88
CA GLU A 151 -17.62 -13.98 1.07
C GLU A 151 -16.50 -13.16 1.74
N ALA A 152 -16.27 -11.93 1.29
CA ALA A 152 -15.52 -10.96 2.08
C ALA A 152 -16.43 -10.37 3.16
N LEU A 153 -15.89 -10.20 4.36
CA LEU A 153 -16.60 -9.70 5.53
C LEU A 153 -16.06 -8.32 5.90
N LYS A 154 -16.97 -7.38 6.03
CA LYS A 154 -16.72 -5.97 6.34
C LYS A 154 -16.37 -5.83 7.83
N PRO A 155 -15.26 -5.16 8.19
CA PRO A 155 -14.98 -4.79 9.58
C PRO A 155 -15.98 -3.74 10.07
N VAL A 156 -16.39 -3.89 11.33
CA VAL A 156 -17.12 -2.88 12.10
C VAL A 156 -16.18 -2.39 13.18
N TYR A 157 -15.96 -1.07 13.26
CA TYR A 157 -14.98 -0.49 14.16
C TYR A 157 -15.64 0.09 15.41
N LYS A 158 -14.92 0.02 16.53
CA LYS A 158 -15.22 0.79 17.74
C LYS A 158 -14.81 2.26 17.54
N ALA A 159 -15.19 3.10 18.49
CA ALA A 159 -14.82 4.53 18.49
C ALA A 159 -13.30 4.77 18.50
N ASP A 160 -12.52 3.86 19.10
CA ASP A 160 -11.05 3.92 19.13
C ASP A 160 -10.39 3.47 17.81
N GLY A 161 -11.18 3.07 16.80
CA GLY A 161 -10.70 2.60 15.51
C GLY A 161 -10.31 1.12 15.47
N THR A 162 -10.38 0.40 16.59
CA THR A 162 -10.14 -1.05 16.61
C THR A 162 -11.35 -1.82 16.04
N VAL A 163 -11.09 -2.97 15.40
CA VAL A 163 -12.18 -3.80 14.87
C VAL A 163 -12.94 -4.48 16.02
N GLU A 164 -14.26 -4.29 16.06
CA GLU A 164 -15.16 -4.91 17.01
C GLU A 164 -15.63 -6.29 16.54
N LYS A 165 -16.08 -6.37 15.29
CA LYS A 165 -16.66 -7.56 14.67
C LYS A 165 -16.62 -7.47 13.15
N TRP A 166 -16.99 -8.56 12.49
CA TRP A 166 -17.13 -8.63 11.04
C TRP A 166 -18.57 -8.96 10.65
N GLU A 167 -19.08 -8.29 9.64
CA GLU A 167 -20.42 -8.49 9.09
C GLU A 167 -20.39 -8.67 7.57
N LEU A 168 -21.50 -9.12 6.99
CA LEU A 168 -21.64 -9.13 5.54
C LEU A 168 -21.72 -7.70 5.02
N PHE A 169 -21.14 -7.45 3.85
CA PHE A 169 -21.50 -6.28 3.07
C PHE A 169 -23.00 -6.32 2.71
N SER A 170 -23.55 -5.19 2.24
CA SER A 170 -24.95 -5.09 1.83
C SER A 170 -25.08 -4.71 0.34
N GLY A 171 -26.25 -5.00 -0.25
CA GLY A 171 -26.60 -4.58 -1.61
C GLY A 171 -25.61 -5.00 -2.69
N ALA A 172 -25.23 -4.05 -3.56
CA ALA A 172 -24.28 -4.28 -4.64
C ALA A 172 -22.86 -4.61 -4.14
N GLU A 173 -22.46 -4.05 -3.00
CA GLU A 173 -21.12 -4.31 -2.42
C GLU A 173 -20.99 -5.78 -1.99
N TYR A 174 -22.08 -6.38 -1.48
CA TYR A 174 -22.15 -7.81 -1.18
C TYR A 174 -22.08 -8.67 -2.44
N ALA A 175 -22.84 -8.31 -3.48
CA ALA A 175 -22.86 -9.06 -4.73
C ALA A 175 -21.48 -9.11 -5.41
N ALA A 176 -20.70 -8.03 -5.32
CA ALA A 176 -19.34 -7.96 -5.85
C ALA A 176 -18.30 -8.73 -5.02
N ARG A 177 -18.58 -9.02 -3.74
CA ARG A 177 -17.64 -9.61 -2.77
C ARG A 177 -18.06 -11.00 -2.32
N LYS A 178 -18.76 -11.73 -3.18
CA LYS A 178 -19.10 -13.14 -2.97
C LYS A 178 -18.73 -13.99 -4.18
N ASN A 179 -18.37 -15.23 -3.94
CA ASN A 179 -18.14 -16.23 -4.96
C ASN A 179 -18.76 -17.57 -4.54
N GLU A 180 -19.52 -18.20 -5.43
CA GLU A 180 -20.03 -19.54 -5.21
C GLU A 180 -19.04 -20.55 -5.80
N VAL A 181 -18.28 -21.19 -4.92
CA VAL A 181 -17.18 -22.07 -5.30
C VAL A 181 -17.67 -23.51 -5.37
N GLU A 182 -17.42 -24.15 -6.50
CA GLU A 182 -17.70 -25.58 -6.68
C GLU A 182 -16.57 -26.45 -6.11
N LEU A 183 -16.93 -27.48 -5.36
CA LEU A 183 -16.02 -28.48 -4.81
C LEU A 183 -16.39 -29.88 -5.29
N VAL A 184 -15.37 -30.70 -5.51
CA VAL A 184 -15.50 -32.13 -5.90
C VAL A 184 -14.90 -33.04 -4.81
N PRO A 185 -15.37 -34.29 -4.69
CA PRO A 185 -14.79 -35.26 -3.77
C PRO A 185 -13.29 -35.46 -4.03
N THR A 186 -12.51 -35.54 -2.97
CA THR A 186 -11.10 -35.90 -3.04
C THR A 186 -10.96 -37.38 -3.37
N LYS A 187 -9.93 -37.75 -4.13
CA LYS A 187 -9.68 -39.15 -4.50
C LYS A 187 -9.51 -40.08 -3.29
N SER A 188 -8.96 -39.55 -2.19
CA SER A 188 -8.69 -40.30 -0.97
C SER A 188 -9.91 -40.48 -0.06
N ASP A 189 -10.93 -39.63 -0.19
CA ASP A 189 -12.10 -39.64 0.69
C ASP A 189 -13.29 -39.01 -0.04
N ALA A 190 -14.27 -39.84 -0.38
CA ALA A 190 -15.49 -39.45 -1.08
C ALA A 190 -16.40 -38.51 -0.27
N LYS A 191 -16.12 -38.31 1.03
CA LYS A 191 -16.85 -37.39 1.92
C LYS A 191 -16.09 -36.09 2.19
N ARG A 192 -14.88 -35.96 1.65
CA ARG A 192 -14.07 -34.74 1.72
C ARG A 192 -14.02 -34.11 0.34
N TYR A 193 -14.30 -32.82 0.27
CA TYR A 193 -14.47 -32.08 -0.97
C TYR A 193 -13.47 -30.93 -1.03
N ARG A 194 -12.93 -30.64 -2.22
CA ARG A 194 -12.03 -29.51 -2.45
C ARG A 194 -12.38 -28.77 -3.73
N CYS A 195 -12.13 -27.46 -3.71
CA CYS A 195 -12.25 -26.63 -4.90
C CYS A 195 -10.93 -26.59 -5.69
N ARG A 196 -10.97 -25.87 -6.81
CA ARG A 196 -9.77 -25.39 -7.52
C ARG A 196 -8.98 -24.42 -6.64
N TYR A 197 -7.75 -24.10 -7.01
CA TYR A 197 -7.01 -23.03 -6.34
C TYR A 197 -7.73 -21.70 -6.51
N LEU A 198 -7.77 -20.92 -5.43
CA LEU A 198 -8.41 -19.61 -5.33
C LEU A 198 -7.37 -18.55 -4.97
N ARG A 199 -7.67 -17.29 -5.27
CA ARG A 199 -6.89 -16.11 -4.89
C ARG A 199 -7.76 -15.00 -4.32
N LEU A 200 -7.19 -14.21 -3.43
CA LEU A 200 -7.75 -12.91 -3.08
C LEU A 200 -7.15 -11.84 -3.99
N VAL A 201 -8.00 -10.91 -4.43
CA VAL A 201 -7.62 -9.80 -5.31
C VAL A 201 -8.23 -8.50 -4.79
N SER A 202 -7.56 -7.37 -5.01
CA SER A 202 -7.95 -6.07 -4.47
C SER A 202 -8.72 -5.16 -5.43
N ASP A 203 -8.81 -5.53 -6.71
CA ASP A 203 -9.50 -4.74 -7.73
C ASP A 203 -10.29 -5.59 -8.71
N GLU A 204 -11.23 -4.92 -9.39
CA GLU A 204 -12.25 -5.53 -10.20
C GLU A 204 -11.69 -6.14 -11.51
N ALA A 205 -10.61 -5.59 -12.04
CA ALA A 205 -10.00 -6.12 -13.27
C ALA A 205 -9.30 -7.46 -13.01
N ASP A 206 -8.67 -7.61 -11.84
CA ASP A 206 -8.13 -8.88 -11.40
C ASP A 206 -9.25 -9.90 -11.13
N ALA A 207 -10.32 -9.49 -10.45
CA ALA A 207 -11.47 -10.37 -10.23
C ALA A 207 -12.12 -10.83 -11.54
N ALA A 208 -12.18 -9.95 -12.55
CA ALA A 208 -12.72 -10.28 -13.87
C ALA A 208 -11.83 -11.21 -14.69
N ALA A 209 -10.52 -11.27 -14.42
CA ALA A 209 -9.58 -12.08 -15.18
C ALA A 209 -9.77 -13.59 -14.95
N VAL A 210 -10.09 -14.00 -13.71
CA VAL A 210 -10.37 -15.41 -13.37
C VAL A 210 -11.54 -15.54 -12.38
N PRO A 211 -12.79 -15.16 -12.77
CA PRO A 211 -13.88 -14.93 -11.82
C PRO A 211 -14.25 -16.14 -10.95
N ALA A 212 -14.15 -17.35 -11.51
CA ALA A 212 -14.46 -18.58 -10.79
C ALA A 212 -13.41 -18.99 -9.73
N GLN A 213 -12.24 -18.33 -9.72
CA GLN A 213 -11.12 -18.64 -8.83
C GLN A 213 -10.62 -17.42 -8.04
N THR A 214 -11.38 -16.31 -8.03
CA THR A 214 -11.01 -15.10 -7.30
C THR A 214 -12.09 -14.67 -6.32
N LEU A 215 -11.70 -14.11 -5.18
CA LEU A 215 -12.58 -13.33 -4.31
C LEU A 215 -12.06 -11.89 -4.25
N LEU A 216 -12.94 -10.94 -4.59
CA LEU A 216 -12.63 -9.52 -4.46
C LEU A 216 -12.68 -9.10 -2.98
N VAL A 217 -11.58 -8.55 -2.48
CA VAL A 217 -11.46 -7.93 -1.18
C VAL A 217 -10.95 -6.51 -1.39
N THR A 218 -11.86 -5.53 -1.42
CA THR A 218 -11.52 -4.16 -1.82
C THR A 218 -12.08 -3.11 -0.88
N THR A 219 -11.52 -1.90 -0.98
CA THR A 219 -11.94 -0.67 -0.27
C THR A 219 -13.35 -0.22 -0.67
N MET A 220 -13.98 0.62 0.16
CA MET A 220 -15.24 1.30 -0.17
C MET A 220 -15.09 2.82 -0.32
N SER A 221 -13.85 3.32 -0.22
CA SER A 221 -13.54 4.74 -0.12
C SER A 221 -14.17 5.58 -1.22
N ASP A 222 -14.75 6.72 -0.83
CA ASP A 222 -15.32 7.74 -1.71
C ASP A 222 -14.62 9.11 -1.56
N GLY A 223 -13.63 9.18 -0.66
CA GLY A 223 -12.82 10.35 -0.36
C GLY A 223 -13.52 11.38 0.53
N LEU A 224 -14.75 11.11 0.99
CA LEU A 224 -15.57 12.07 1.75
C LEU A 224 -15.24 12.10 3.25
N ALA A 225 -14.22 11.37 3.71
CA ALA A 225 -13.84 11.22 5.12
C ALA A 225 -14.94 10.61 6.01
N GLY A 226 -15.86 9.84 5.42
CA GLY A 226 -16.92 9.12 6.13
C GLY A 226 -16.55 7.68 6.49
N GLU A 227 -17.55 6.91 6.94
CA GLU A 227 -17.40 5.50 7.30
C GLU A 227 -16.86 4.63 6.15
N ARG A 228 -17.19 4.97 4.90
CA ARG A 228 -16.69 4.27 3.72
C ARG A 228 -15.17 4.34 3.56
N ASP A 229 -14.56 5.46 3.95
CA ASP A 229 -13.11 5.67 3.91
C ASP A 229 -12.36 4.86 4.97
N LYS A 230 -13.03 4.54 6.08
CA LYS A 230 -12.48 3.73 7.19
C LYS A 230 -12.37 2.25 6.85
N VAL A 231 -13.13 1.74 5.87
CA VAL A 231 -13.11 0.32 5.52
C VAL A 231 -11.80 -0.03 4.84
N GLU A 232 -10.94 -0.72 5.59
CA GLU A 232 -9.62 -1.14 5.19
C GLU A 232 -9.65 -2.56 4.62
N ILE A 233 -8.84 -2.83 3.59
CA ILE A 233 -8.76 -4.15 2.94
C ILE A 233 -8.20 -5.18 3.92
N LEU A 234 -7.10 -4.84 4.59
CA LEU A 234 -6.41 -5.75 5.50
C LEU A 234 -7.11 -5.91 6.87
N ASP A 235 -8.18 -5.17 7.15
CA ASP A 235 -9.06 -5.42 8.31
C ASP A 235 -10.24 -6.35 7.98
N GLN A 236 -10.44 -6.70 6.70
CA GLN A 236 -11.49 -7.63 6.29
C GLN A 236 -11.12 -9.07 6.66
N HIS A 237 -12.16 -9.89 6.81
CA HIS A 237 -12.03 -11.34 6.93
C HIS A 237 -12.66 -12.00 5.70
N VAL A 238 -12.23 -13.22 5.39
CA VAL A 238 -12.87 -14.07 4.39
C VAL A 238 -13.65 -15.15 5.10
N GLY A 239 -14.95 -15.20 4.84
CA GLY A 239 -15.87 -16.22 5.35
C GLY A 239 -16.18 -17.26 4.28
N ALA A 240 -16.28 -18.52 4.68
CA ALA A 240 -16.80 -19.60 3.86
C ALA A 240 -17.92 -20.33 4.60
N SER A 241 -19.02 -20.63 3.91
CA SER A 241 -20.20 -21.26 4.51
C SER A 241 -20.78 -22.38 3.64
N TYR A 242 -21.18 -23.48 4.28
CA TYR A 242 -21.79 -24.64 3.63
C TYR A 242 -22.98 -25.16 4.43
N LYS A 243 -24.16 -25.20 3.79
CA LYS A 243 -25.40 -25.75 4.37
C LYS A 243 -25.40 -27.26 4.20
N LEU A 244 -25.64 -27.99 5.30
CA LEU A 244 -25.63 -29.46 5.30
C LEU A 244 -26.89 -30.04 4.64
N PRO A 245 -26.78 -30.77 3.52
CA PRO A 245 -27.95 -31.27 2.78
C PRO A 245 -28.88 -32.19 3.57
N GLY A 246 -28.35 -33.03 4.46
CA GLY A 246 -29.12 -33.99 5.26
C GLY A 246 -29.68 -33.40 6.56
N CYS A 247 -29.49 -32.10 6.79
CA CYS A 247 -30.22 -31.39 7.84
C CYS A 247 -31.67 -31.16 7.37
N LYS A 248 -32.62 -31.89 7.96
CA LYS A 248 -34.04 -31.83 7.59
C LYS A 248 -34.83 -30.71 8.29
N ALA A 249 -34.15 -29.74 8.90
CA ALA A 249 -34.82 -28.62 9.56
C ALA A 249 -35.34 -27.63 8.51
N ALA A 250 -36.54 -27.07 8.72
CA ALA A 250 -37.09 -26.04 7.83
C ALA A 250 -36.25 -24.74 7.90
N ALA A 251 -35.94 -24.27 9.11
CA ALA A 251 -34.95 -23.23 9.40
C ALA A 251 -34.66 -23.20 10.92
N PRO A 252 -33.46 -22.76 11.35
CA PRO A 252 -32.26 -22.64 10.53
C PRO A 252 -31.67 -24.02 10.23
N VAL A 253 -31.26 -24.20 8.97
CA VAL A 253 -30.51 -25.36 8.49
C VAL A 253 -29.10 -25.30 9.08
N CYS A 254 -28.56 -26.44 9.49
CA CYS A 254 -27.20 -26.50 10.02
C CYS A 254 -26.19 -26.08 8.95
N THR A 255 -25.38 -25.06 9.26
CA THR A 255 -24.37 -24.49 8.36
C THR A 255 -23.01 -24.58 9.04
N VAL A 256 -22.03 -25.22 8.38
CA VAL A 256 -20.63 -25.17 8.84
C VAL A 256 -19.95 -23.94 8.25
N ARG A 257 -19.09 -23.30 9.04
CA ARG A 257 -18.40 -22.05 8.66
C ARG A 257 -16.93 -22.09 9.02
N ALA A 258 -16.13 -21.38 8.24
CA ALA A 258 -14.78 -20.97 8.62
C ALA A 258 -14.55 -19.53 8.22
N GLN A 259 -13.69 -18.85 8.95
CA GLN A 259 -13.35 -17.46 8.71
C GLN A 259 -11.87 -17.24 8.98
N LEU A 260 -11.18 -16.54 8.08
CA LEU A 260 -9.77 -16.17 8.24
C LEU A 260 -9.54 -14.67 8.00
N PRO A 261 -8.58 -14.04 8.70
CA PRO A 261 -8.16 -12.68 8.43
C PRO A 261 -7.49 -12.54 7.06
N VAL A 262 -7.60 -11.35 6.48
CA VAL A 262 -6.86 -10.95 5.29
C VAL A 262 -5.51 -10.36 5.71
N GLY A 263 -4.44 -10.91 5.14
CA GLY A 263 -3.06 -10.49 5.36
C GLY A 263 -2.42 -11.05 6.63
N GLU A 264 -1.09 -11.12 6.61
CA GLU A 264 -0.25 -11.42 7.77
C GLU A 264 0.76 -10.29 8.01
N ASN A 265 1.28 -10.18 9.24
CA ASN A 265 2.33 -9.22 9.58
C ASN A 265 2.04 -7.79 9.08
N ARG A 266 0.77 -7.37 9.17
CA ARG A 266 0.24 -6.14 8.59
C ARG A 266 0.97 -4.91 9.14
N LYS A 267 1.17 -3.91 8.29
CA LYS A 267 1.84 -2.63 8.62
C LYS A 267 1.01 -1.44 8.15
N ARG A 268 1.14 -0.31 8.84
CA ARG A 268 0.61 0.98 8.38
C ARG A 268 1.75 1.84 7.85
N CYS A 269 1.60 2.36 6.64
CA CYS A 269 2.47 3.38 6.07
C CYS A 269 1.93 4.75 6.43
N ARG A 270 2.70 5.52 7.19
CA ARG A 270 2.36 6.90 7.56
C ARG A 270 2.57 7.80 6.36
N ILE A 271 1.56 8.57 5.98
CA ILE A 271 1.56 9.43 4.79
C ILE A 271 0.96 10.80 5.12
N ALA A 272 1.55 11.85 4.59
CA ALA A 272 0.93 13.17 4.46
C ALA A 272 0.98 13.64 3.00
N ILE A 273 -0.08 14.36 2.59
CA ILE A 273 -0.19 14.98 1.28
C ILE A 273 -0.18 16.49 1.46
N HIS A 274 0.67 17.18 0.72
CA HIS A 274 0.80 18.63 0.67
C HIS A 274 0.33 19.08 -0.70
N VAL A 275 -0.69 19.92 -0.79
CA VAL A 275 -1.20 20.42 -2.07
C VAL A 275 -1.17 21.93 -2.11
N PHE A 276 -0.66 22.48 -3.20
CA PHE A 276 -0.56 23.93 -3.36
C PHE A 276 -1.86 24.54 -3.89
N ARG A 277 -2.10 25.79 -3.49
CA ARG A 277 -3.02 26.69 -4.17
C ARG A 277 -2.37 27.28 -5.42
N VAL A 278 -3.18 27.77 -6.36
CA VAL A 278 -2.70 28.52 -7.53
C VAL A 278 -2.18 29.90 -7.13
N ALA A 279 -2.89 30.52 -6.18
CA ALA A 279 -2.56 31.82 -5.61
C ALA A 279 -2.82 31.77 -4.10
N PRO A 280 -2.18 32.65 -3.31
CA PRO A 280 -2.38 32.71 -1.86
C PRO A 280 -3.87 32.79 -1.50
N GLY A 281 -4.33 31.91 -0.62
CA GLY A 281 -5.75 31.84 -0.21
C GLY A 281 -6.76 31.42 -1.30
N GLY A 282 -6.32 31.17 -2.54
CA GLY A 282 -7.17 30.75 -3.66
C GLY A 282 -7.47 29.25 -3.74
N ALA A 283 -7.91 28.82 -4.93
CA ALA A 283 -8.21 27.42 -5.24
C ALA A 283 -6.93 26.57 -5.33
N LEU A 284 -7.08 25.25 -5.15
CA LEU A 284 -5.99 24.28 -5.34
C LEU A 284 -5.55 24.21 -6.80
N VAL A 285 -4.28 23.89 -7.02
CA VAL A 285 -3.74 23.59 -8.36
C VAL A 285 -4.59 22.56 -9.10
N ALA A 286 -4.67 22.71 -10.42
CA ALA A 286 -5.43 21.83 -11.31
C ALA A 286 -6.92 21.64 -10.97
N GLY A 287 -7.52 22.48 -10.11
CA GLY A 287 -8.89 22.30 -9.65
C GLY A 287 -9.07 21.09 -8.72
N LEU A 288 -8.00 20.64 -8.07
CA LEU A 288 -8.04 19.53 -7.14
C LEU A 288 -8.96 19.81 -5.94
N THR A 289 -9.35 18.74 -5.28
CA THR A 289 -10.08 18.78 -4.01
C THR A 289 -9.46 17.83 -3.00
N ASN A 290 -9.62 18.10 -1.72
CA ASN A 290 -9.20 17.18 -0.65
C ASN A 290 -9.85 15.79 -0.81
N ARG A 291 -11.08 15.74 -1.37
CA ARG A 291 -11.76 14.48 -1.70
C ARG A 291 -10.98 13.68 -2.73
N ALA A 292 -10.54 14.31 -3.82
CA ALA A 292 -9.78 13.64 -4.88
C ALA A 292 -8.46 13.06 -4.36
N LEU A 293 -7.71 13.85 -3.58
CA LEU A 293 -6.46 13.42 -2.97
C LEU A 293 -6.66 12.26 -2.00
N ARG A 294 -7.69 12.35 -1.14
CA ARG A 294 -8.04 11.27 -0.21
C ARG A 294 -8.41 9.99 -0.96
N LEU A 295 -9.23 10.09 -2.00
CA LEU A 295 -9.62 8.96 -2.82
C LEU A 295 -8.41 8.30 -3.49
N ARG A 296 -7.44 9.07 -4.00
CA ARG A 296 -6.22 8.54 -4.61
C ARG A 296 -5.43 7.66 -3.64
N VAL A 297 -5.28 8.09 -2.38
CA VAL A 297 -4.61 7.32 -1.34
C VAL A 297 -5.45 6.11 -0.89
N LEU A 298 -6.71 6.32 -0.52
CA LEU A 298 -7.54 5.30 0.13
C LEU A 298 -8.17 4.29 -0.86
N LYS A 299 -8.14 4.58 -2.16
CA LYS A 299 -8.47 3.61 -3.22
C LYS A 299 -7.21 2.98 -3.79
N TRP A 300 -6.38 3.75 -4.50
CA TRP A 300 -5.35 3.17 -5.36
C TRP A 300 -4.09 2.73 -4.61
N PHE A 301 -3.58 3.56 -3.70
CA PHE A 301 -2.47 3.13 -2.82
C PHE A 301 -2.90 1.96 -1.95
N ARG A 302 -4.06 2.06 -1.28
CA ARG A 302 -4.58 0.96 -0.44
C ARG A 302 -4.71 -0.36 -1.20
N ARG A 303 -5.24 -0.34 -2.44
CA ARG A 303 -5.37 -1.54 -3.28
C ARG A 303 -4.00 -2.13 -3.65
N ALA A 304 -3.09 -1.30 -4.17
CA ALA A 304 -1.77 -1.78 -4.62
C ALA A 304 -0.97 -2.39 -3.46
N TYR A 305 -0.88 -1.69 -2.33
CA TYR A 305 -0.05 -2.08 -1.19
C TYR A 305 -0.64 -3.18 -0.31
N ALA A 306 -1.94 -3.50 -0.45
CA ALA A 306 -2.52 -4.66 0.23
C ALA A 306 -1.83 -5.97 -0.18
N GLN A 307 -1.30 -6.07 -1.40
CA GLN A 307 -0.46 -7.20 -1.86
C GLN A 307 0.83 -7.36 -1.03
N ALA A 308 1.35 -6.26 -0.47
CA ALA A 308 2.51 -6.26 0.40
C ALA A 308 2.14 -6.28 1.89
N ASN A 309 0.88 -6.50 2.24
CA ASN A 309 0.34 -6.41 3.61
C ASN A 309 0.64 -5.05 4.28
N ILE A 310 0.60 -3.96 3.48
CA ILE A 310 0.77 -2.57 3.92
C ILE A 310 -0.50 -1.78 3.62
N ALA A 311 -0.97 -0.96 4.57
CA ALA A 311 -2.09 -0.04 4.35
C ALA A 311 -1.68 1.40 4.63
N PRO A 312 -2.27 2.40 3.95
CA PRO A 312 -1.99 3.81 4.25
C PRO A 312 -2.63 4.21 5.59
N LYS A 313 -1.96 5.11 6.30
CA LYS A 313 -2.50 5.87 7.43
C LYS A 313 -2.11 7.33 7.24
N PHE A 314 -3.11 8.21 7.22
CA PHE A 314 -2.82 9.64 7.26
C PHE A 314 -2.18 9.99 8.59
N ASP A 315 -1.00 10.58 8.53
CA ASP A 315 -0.23 11.05 9.68
C ASP A 315 -0.14 12.57 9.63
N GLY A 316 -0.16 13.23 10.79
CA GLY A 316 -0.38 14.68 10.89
C GLY A 316 0.60 15.46 10.02
N PRO A 317 0.13 16.27 9.04
CA PRO A 317 -1.21 16.89 8.95
C PRO A 317 -2.27 16.11 8.15
N GLY A 318 -1.95 14.97 7.55
CA GLY A 318 -2.84 14.20 6.69
C GLY A 318 -2.95 14.80 5.28
N ILE A 319 -3.74 15.86 5.10
CA ILE A 319 -3.78 16.66 3.86
C ILE A 319 -3.58 18.14 4.23
N GLU A 320 -2.41 18.68 3.91
CA GLU A 320 -2.04 20.08 4.13
C GLU A 320 -2.25 20.90 2.86
N VAL A 321 -2.92 22.05 2.99
CA VAL A 321 -3.08 23.00 1.88
C VAL A 321 -2.10 24.14 2.07
N LEU A 322 -1.23 24.33 1.08
CA LEU A 322 -0.15 25.31 1.09
C LEU A 322 -0.42 26.43 0.08
N ASP A 323 0.02 27.65 0.39
CA ASP A 323 0.14 28.70 -0.63
C ASP A 323 1.33 28.41 -1.56
N PRO A 324 1.35 28.98 -2.80
CA PRO A 324 2.49 28.82 -3.69
C PRO A 324 3.84 29.11 -3.01
N PRO A 325 4.89 28.32 -3.29
CA PRO A 325 6.20 28.55 -2.69
C PRO A 325 6.75 29.93 -3.04
N TRP A 326 7.07 30.72 -2.01
CA TRP A 326 7.66 32.05 -2.18
C TRP A 326 9.10 31.98 -2.66
N ALA A 327 9.53 32.98 -3.44
CA ALA A 327 10.90 33.15 -3.90
C ALA A 327 11.81 33.65 -2.77
N ASN A 328 11.99 32.86 -1.72
CA ASN A 328 12.73 33.20 -0.52
C ASN A 328 13.82 32.19 -0.16
N MET A 329 14.18 31.32 -1.10
CA MET A 329 15.28 30.38 -0.95
C MET A 329 16.39 30.72 -1.94
N ILE A 330 17.59 30.93 -1.44
CA ILE A 330 18.80 31.11 -2.26
C ILE A 330 19.58 29.79 -2.23
N ALA A 331 19.89 29.25 -3.41
CA ALA A 331 20.74 28.10 -3.61
C ALA A 331 22.18 28.53 -3.95
N ILE A 332 23.15 27.95 -3.25
CA ILE A 332 24.58 28.23 -3.37
C ILE A 332 25.30 26.98 -3.88
N ALA A 333 26.07 27.17 -4.96
CA ALA A 333 26.84 26.17 -5.67
C ALA A 333 26.02 24.91 -6.01
N ASN A 334 24.77 25.09 -6.46
CA ASN A 334 23.82 23.99 -6.68
C ASN A 334 24.39 22.82 -7.51
N PRO A 335 25.08 23.06 -8.65
CA PRO A 335 25.44 21.98 -9.55
C PRO A 335 26.60 21.11 -9.04
N HIS A 336 27.55 21.68 -8.29
CA HIS A 336 28.87 21.07 -8.03
C HIS A 336 29.47 21.31 -6.63
N GLY A 337 28.77 22.03 -5.74
CA GLY A 337 29.27 22.31 -4.38
C GLY A 337 30.59 23.09 -4.33
N SER A 338 30.95 23.80 -5.41
CA SER A 338 32.19 24.55 -5.53
C SER A 338 32.39 25.58 -4.42
N ARG A 339 33.64 25.71 -3.97
CA ARG A 339 34.05 26.73 -3.01
C ARG A 339 34.24 28.09 -3.69
N THR A 340 34.06 29.17 -2.93
CA THR A 340 34.28 30.53 -3.43
C THR A 340 35.73 30.78 -3.78
N LEU A 341 35.96 31.60 -4.82
CA LEU A 341 37.30 32.14 -5.08
C LEU A 341 37.65 33.26 -4.11
N GLY A 342 36.64 34.03 -3.66
CA GLY A 342 36.82 35.21 -2.82
C GLY A 342 37.32 36.44 -3.59
N LEU A 343 37.36 36.37 -4.93
CA LEU A 343 37.86 37.43 -5.80
C LEU A 343 36.89 37.74 -6.93
N SER A 344 36.76 39.02 -7.24
CA SER A 344 36.01 39.52 -8.39
C SER A 344 36.86 39.54 -9.66
N ALA A 345 36.23 39.82 -10.80
CA ALA A 345 36.92 40.03 -12.06
C ALA A 345 37.98 41.16 -12.00
N SER A 346 37.82 42.13 -11.10
CA SER A 346 38.79 43.22 -10.88
C SER A 346 39.88 42.89 -9.86
N GLY A 347 39.89 41.67 -9.31
CA GLY A 347 40.85 41.26 -8.27
C GLY A 347 40.54 41.79 -6.86
N ALA A 348 39.39 42.44 -6.66
CA ALA A 348 38.90 42.86 -5.35
C ALA A 348 38.19 41.70 -4.62
N THR A 349 37.94 41.85 -3.32
CA THR A 349 37.09 40.93 -2.55
C THR A 349 35.74 40.77 -3.25
N SER A 350 35.35 39.53 -3.55
CA SER A 350 34.04 39.25 -4.18
C SER A 350 32.90 39.35 -3.17
N THR A 351 31.69 39.51 -3.69
CA THR A 351 30.46 39.69 -2.91
C THR A 351 29.31 38.86 -3.45
N ILE A 352 28.33 38.60 -2.58
CA ILE A 352 26.95 38.30 -2.97
C ILE A 352 26.09 39.47 -2.53
N SER A 353 25.16 39.90 -3.38
CA SER A 353 24.15 40.90 -3.06
C SER A 353 22.77 40.46 -3.48
N PHE A 354 21.74 40.85 -2.73
CA PHE A 354 20.34 40.64 -3.09
C PHE A 354 19.44 41.61 -2.32
N ASP A 355 18.22 41.78 -2.82
CA ASP A 355 17.19 42.58 -2.18
C ASP A 355 16.19 41.71 -1.43
N LEU A 356 15.85 42.15 -0.22
CA LEU A 356 14.76 41.60 0.58
C LEU A 356 13.56 42.53 0.50
N GLY A 357 12.39 41.93 0.36
CA GLY A 357 11.13 42.65 0.34
C GLY A 357 9.97 41.80 0.80
N GLY A 358 8.81 42.45 0.86
CA GLY A 358 7.53 41.84 1.22
C GLY A 358 6.56 41.82 0.06
N VAL A 359 5.54 40.97 0.17
CA VAL A 359 4.31 41.07 -0.63
C VAL A 359 3.15 41.24 0.34
N SER A 360 2.32 42.25 0.15
CA SER A 360 1.11 42.41 0.96
C SER A 360 0.08 41.34 0.56
N GLN A 361 -0.58 40.72 1.55
CA GLN A 361 -1.72 39.85 1.29
C GLN A 361 -2.95 40.73 0.96
N GLY A 362 -3.07 41.13 -0.30
CA GLY A 362 -4.21 41.89 -0.84
C GLY A 362 -4.69 41.34 -2.19
N ALA A 363 -5.71 41.96 -2.79
CA ALA A 363 -6.24 41.57 -4.10
C ALA A 363 -5.23 41.76 -5.26
N VAL A 364 -4.19 42.57 -5.03
CA VAL A 364 -3.04 42.76 -5.93
C VAL A 364 -1.77 42.43 -5.14
N LEU A 365 -0.96 41.51 -5.67
CA LEU A 365 0.33 41.15 -5.09
C LEU A 365 1.39 42.19 -5.49
N ASP A 366 1.47 43.29 -4.75
CA ASP A 366 2.51 44.28 -4.95
C ASP A 366 3.75 43.93 -4.11
N TRP A 367 4.91 43.91 -4.77
CA TRP A 367 6.19 43.74 -4.11
C TRP A 367 6.71 45.09 -3.64
N PHE A 368 7.18 45.14 -2.39
CA PHE A 368 7.81 46.32 -1.82
C PHE A 368 9.23 45.96 -1.37
N HIS A 369 10.21 46.73 -1.84
CA HIS A 369 11.59 46.66 -1.37
C HIS A 369 11.64 47.11 0.09
N ASP A 370 12.35 46.35 0.92
CA ASP A 370 12.61 46.70 2.32
C ASP A 370 14.08 47.11 2.48
N THR A 371 15.00 46.24 2.04
CA THR A 371 16.44 46.43 2.28
C THR A 371 17.28 45.58 1.34
N SER A 372 18.56 45.93 1.19
CA SER A 372 19.54 45.17 0.42
C SER A 372 20.56 44.53 1.35
N VAL A 373 20.91 43.27 1.07
CA VAL A 373 21.94 42.53 1.80
C VAL A 373 23.15 42.40 0.90
N THR A 374 24.34 42.66 1.44
CA THR A 374 25.62 42.42 0.76
C THR A 374 26.56 41.67 1.69
N VAL A 375 27.16 40.59 1.19
CA VAL A 375 28.05 39.71 1.94
C VAL A 375 29.40 39.65 1.23
N ASN A 376 30.47 40.00 1.94
CA ASN A 376 31.84 39.82 1.46
C ASN A 376 32.25 38.36 1.55
N LEU A 377 32.74 37.81 0.44
CA LEU A 377 33.20 36.44 0.35
C LEU A 377 34.70 36.36 0.57
N LYS A 378 35.14 35.29 1.24
CA LYS A 378 36.54 34.97 1.45
C LYS A 378 36.95 33.82 0.52
N PRO A 379 38.24 33.65 0.21
CA PRO A 379 38.71 32.48 -0.50
C PRO A 379 38.36 31.19 0.23
N ASN A 380 38.01 30.14 -0.53
CA ASN A 380 37.82 28.78 -0.04
C ASN A 380 36.65 28.61 0.97
N MET A 381 35.65 29.49 0.96
CA MET A 381 34.43 29.27 1.73
C MET A 381 33.63 28.14 1.10
N THR A 382 33.21 27.17 1.92
CA THR A 382 32.27 26.13 1.49
C THR A 382 30.88 26.73 1.26
N PRO A 383 30.01 26.09 0.46
CA PRO A 383 28.64 26.57 0.26
C PRO A 383 27.88 26.80 1.57
N LYS A 384 28.09 25.92 2.57
CA LYS A 384 27.53 26.12 3.92
C LYS A 384 28.06 27.39 4.58
N ALA A 385 29.36 27.64 4.52
CA ALA A 385 29.96 28.84 5.10
C ALA A 385 29.44 30.13 4.43
N VAL A 386 29.15 30.09 3.12
CA VAL A 386 28.48 31.19 2.41
C VAL A 386 27.07 31.40 2.94
N CYS A 387 26.26 30.35 3.07
CA CYS A 387 24.92 30.46 3.65
C CYS A 387 24.95 30.97 5.11
N ASP A 388 25.89 30.51 5.93
CA ASP A 388 26.07 30.99 7.30
C ASP A 388 26.43 32.49 7.33
N ALA A 389 27.27 32.95 6.39
CA ALA A 389 27.61 34.37 6.25
C ALA A 389 26.42 35.21 5.77
N ILE A 390 25.59 34.69 4.85
CA ILE A 390 24.32 35.33 4.47
C ILE A 390 23.42 35.45 5.68
N ASN A 391 23.24 34.38 6.47
CA ASN A 391 22.41 34.39 7.67
C ASN A 391 22.88 35.43 8.69
N ALA A 392 24.19 35.54 8.89
CA ALA A 392 24.79 36.53 9.81
C ALA A 392 24.63 37.98 9.32
N ALA A 393 24.50 38.20 8.01
CA ALA A 393 24.30 39.52 7.41
C ALA A 393 22.83 39.94 7.29
N LEU A 394 21.87 39.07 7.69
CA LEU A 394 20.46 39.40 7.61
C LEU A 394 20.11 40.54 8.58
N PRO A 395 19.33 41.54 8.13
CA PRO A 395 18.92 42.65 8.97
C PRO A 395 17.91 42.22 10.03
N ALA A 396 17.73 43.06 11.05
CA ALA A 396 16.82 42.80 12.16
C ALA A 396 15.40 42.42 11.65
N GLY A 397 14.83 41.36 12.23
CA GLY A 397 13.50 40.85 11.86
C GLY A 397 13.50 39.82 10.73
N TYR A 398 14.61 39.63 10.02
CA TYR A 398 14.81 38.52 9.09
C TYR A 398 15.60 37.39 9.75
N HIS A 399 15.23 36.17 9.39
CA HIS A 399 15.86 34.95 9.88
C HIS A 399 16.12 34.01 8.71
N GLY A 400 17.34 33.49 8.65
CA GLY A 400 17.74 32.48 7.69
C GLY A 400 17.79 31.11 8.32
N ARG A 401 17.28 30.11 7.60
CA ARG A 401 17.51 28.69 7.92
C ARG A 401 18.37 28.08 6.84
N VAL A 402 19.55 27.62 7.25
CA VAL A 402 20.57 27.02 6.38
C VAL A 402 20.30 25.52 6.23
N PHE A 403 20.39 25.01 5.00
CA PHE A 403 20.17 23.62 4.64
C PHE A 403 21.31 23.11 3.76
N PRO A 404 22.30 22.40 4.32
CA PRO A 404 23.23 21.61 3.52
C PRO A 404 22.46 20.54 2.76
N ASN A 405 22.82 20.30 1.50
CA ASN A 405 22.22 19.27 0.67
C ASN A 405 23.07 17.98 0.69
N ALA A 406 22.61 16.93 0.01
CA ALA A 406 23.46 15.77 -0.27
C ALA A 406 24.66 16.20 -1.13
N ARG A 407 25.83 15.61 -0.88
CA ARG A 407 27.02 15.78 -1.70
C ARG A 407 26.93 14.88 -2.93
N LYS A 408 27.14 15.42 -4.14
CA LYS A 408 27.28 14.57 -5.34
C LYS A 408 28.56 13.73 -5.23
N PHE A 409 28.57 12.56 -5.87
CA PHE A 409 29.68 11.58 -5.76
C PHE A 409 31.08 12.17 -6.01
N ASN A 410 31.21 13.14 -6.93
CA ASN A 410 32.47 13.76 -7.31
C ASN A 410 32.73 15.13 -6.68
N ASP A 411 31.78 15.68 -5.94
CA ASP A 411 31.92 17.02 -5.38
C ASP A 411 32.73 16.97 -4.09
N LEU A 412 33.55 18.00 -3.86
CA LEU A 412 34.32 18.13 -2.62
C LEU A 412 33.41 18.46 -1.43
N ASP A 413 32.42 19.31 -1.64
CA ASP A 413 31.50 19.78 -0.61
C ASP A 413 30.06 19.66 -1.11
N PRO A 414 29.07 19.52 -0.21
CA PRO A 414 27.67 19.62 -0.61
C PRO A 414 27.32 21.06 -0.99
N SER A 415 26.40 21.21 -1.95
CA SER A 415 25.70 22.48 -2.15
C SER A 415 24.89 22.84 -0.91
N CYS A 416 24.50 24.11 -0.79
CA CYS A 416 23.76 24.57 0.38
C CYS A 416 22.71 25.58 -0.03
N ASP A 417 21.58 25.55 0.66
CA ASP A 417 20.53 26.55 0.48
C ASP A 417 20.29 27.32 1.77
N ILE A 418 19.72 28.50 1.64
CA ILE A 418 19.22 29.29 2.76
C ILE A 418 17.79 29.76 2.46
N VAL A 419 16.86 29.44 3.36
CA VAL A 419 15.49 29.95 3.31
C VAL A 419 15.39 31.15 4.24
N ILE A 420 15.02 32.31 3.71
CA ILE A 420 14.93 33.57 4.45
C ILE A 420 13.46 33.87 4.73
N THR A 421 13.14 34.14 5.99
CA THR A 421 11.79 34.45 6.46
C THR A 421 11.78 35.69 7.34
N LYS A 422 10.68 36.43 7.33
CA LYS A 422 10.35 37.50 8.27
C LYS A 422 9.26 37.03 9.24
N ALA A 423 9.01 37.76 10.32
CA ALA A 423 8.00 37.43 11.34
C ALA A 423 6.63 36.99 10.77
N TYR A 424 5.88 36.19 11.54
CA TYR A 424 4.61 35.56 11.15
C TYR A 424 3.66 36.54 10.44
N GLY A 425 3.14 36.13 9.28
CA GLY A 425 2.17 36.90 8.48
C GLY A 425 2.79 37.77 7.37
N THR A 426 4.12 37.91 7.30
CA THR A 426 4.78 38.64 6.21
C THR A 426 5.39 37.67 5.19
N ILE A 427 4.95 37.76 3.94
CA ILE A 427 5.56 37.04 2.81
C ILE A 427 6.94 37.65 2.55
N THR A 428 7.99 36.84 2.53
CA THR A 428 9.35 37.29 2.19
C THR A 428 9.66 36.93 0.74
N VAL A 429 10.26 37.86 0.00
CA VAL A 429 10.72 37.65 -1.38
C VAL A 429 12.14 38.18 -1.53
N VAL A 430 13.00 37.39 -2.17
CA VAL A 430 14.35 37.74 -2.59
C VAL A 430 14.34 38.11 -4.07
N ARG A 431 14.96 39.23 -4.43
CA ARG A 431 15.14 39.69 -5.82
C ARG A 431 16.57 40.21 -6.03
N ASN A 432 16.90 40.45 -7.29
CA ASN A 432 18.15 41.09 -7.70
C ASN A 432 19.40 40.40 -7.11
N GLU A 433 19.35 39.07 -7.02
CA GLU A 433 20.49 38.28 -6.60
C GLU A 433 21.62 38.41 -7.62
N ALA A 434 22.80 38.76 -7.13
CA ALA A 434 23.99 38.92 -7.94
C ALA A 434 25.21 38.49 -7.13
N THR A 435 26.26 38.10 -7.85
CA THR A 435 27.57 37.88 -7.26
C THR A 435 28.65 38.41 -8.17
N THR A 436 29.71 38.93 -7.55
CA THR A 436 30.94 39.28 -8.25
C THR A 436 31.99 38.18 -8.18
N ASP A 437 31.73 37.08 -7.47
CA ASP A 437 32.67 35.95 -7.35
C ASP A 437 32.72 35.15 -8.65
N LEU A 438 33.94 34.96 -9.18
CA LEU A 438 34.12 34.32 -10.48
C LEU A 438 33.65 32.85 -10.52
N VAL A 439 33.66 32.13 -9.38
CA VAL A 439 33.15 30.76 -9.33
C VAL A 439 31.63 30.77 -9.22
N LEU A 440 31.07 31.58 -8.34
CA LEU A 440 29.61 31.63 -8.14
C LEU A 440 28.85 32.31 -9.28
N ALA A 441 29.52 33.13 -10.10
CA ALA A 441 28.94 33.73 -11.30
C ALA A 441 28.66 32.71 -12.42
N GLY A 442 29.18 31.48 -12.30
CA GLY A 442 28.84 30.38 -13.21
C GLY A 442 27.35 30.03 -13.19
N ALA A 443 26.83 29.57 -14.33
CA ALA A 443 25.41 29.24 -14.48
C ALA A 443 24.95 28.24 -13.39
N GLY A 444 23.90 28.60 -12.65
CA GLY A 444 23.29 27.77 -11.60
C GLY A 444 24.02 27.77 -10.25
N ASN A 445 25.19 28.40 -10.11
CA ASN A 445 25.93 28.44 -8.84
C ASN A 445 25.37 29.44 -7.81
N LEU A 446 24.61 30.43 -8.25
CA LEU A 446 23.80 31.29 -7.39
C LEU A 446 22.42 31.41 -8.02
N ALA A 447 21.37 31.01 -7.31
CA ALA A 447 20.01 31.11 -7.82
C ALA A 447 19.00 31.32 -6.69
N VAL A 448 17.99 32.18 -6.92
CA VAL A 448 16.78 32.16 -6.10
C VAL A 448 15.80 31.15 -6.70
N ALA A 449 15.29 30.23 -5.88
CA ALA A 449 14.32 29.23 -6.33
C ALA A 449 12.95 29.88 -6.55
N ARG A 450 12.58 30.09 -7.82
CA ARG A 450 11.32 30.69 -8.25
C ARG A 450 10.39 29.61 -8.80
N VAL A 451 9.60 29.01 -7.91
CA VAL A 451 8.74 27.87 -8.30
C VAL A 451 7.56 28.34 -9.14
N ASN A 452 7.47 27.83 -10.37
CA ASN A 452 6.25 27.91 -11.19
C ASN A 452 5.49 26.59 -11.13
N LEU A 453 4.40 26.53 -10.36
CA LEU A 453 3.65 25.28 -10.15
C LEU A 453 3.08 24.64 -11.42
N VAL A 454 2.97 25.39 -12.52
CA VAL A 454 2.51 24.90 -13.84
C VAL A 454 3.66 24.61 -14.82
N ASN A 455 4.92 24.73 -14.39
CA ASN A 455 6.10 24.45 -15.19
C ASN A 455 7.33 24.30 -14.26
N VAL A 456 7.27 23.36 -13.32
CA VAL A 456 8.35 23.16 -12.34
C VAL A 456 9.56 22.54 -13.02
N ASP A 457 10.74 23.15 -12.85
CA ASP A 457 11.99 22.65 -13.44
C ASP A 457 12.40 21.28 -12.86
N ASP A 458 12.45 20.29 -13.74
CA ASP A 458 12.76 18.89 -13.47
C ASP A 458 14.05 18.40 -14.15
N SER A 459 14.88 19.31 -14.68
CA SER A 459 16.11 18.98 -15.43
C SER A 459 17.09 18.06 -14.70
N ASP A 460 17.10 18.10 -13.36
CA ASP A 460 17.93 17.25 -12.48
C ASP A 460 17.08 16.39 -11.52
N ALA A 461 15.88 15.96 -11.94
CA ALA A 461 14.96 15.17 -11.09
C ALA A 461 15.54 13.81 -10.65
N ASP A 462 16.36 13.17 -11.48
CA ASP A 462 16.99 11.86 -11.21
C ASP A 462 18.34 11.97 -10.47
N SER A 463 18.65 13.16 -9.95
CA SER A 463 19.97 13.57 -9.51
C SER A 463 19.88 14.16 -8.10
N GLU A 464 20.73 13.68 -7.18
CA GLU A 464 20.85 14.29 -5.85
C GLU A 464 22.16 15.07 -5.69
N PRO A 465 22.12 16.35 -5.27
CA PRO A 465 20.93 17.14 -5.03
C PRO A 465 20.26 17.61 -6.32
N THR A 466 18.92 17.67 -6.31
CA THR A 466 18.08 18.01 -7.47
C THR A 466 18.06 19.51 -7.81
N THR A 467 17.07 20.02 -8.56
CA THR A 467 16.92 21.46 -8.84
C THR A 467 16.53 22.27 -7.60
N PRO A 468 16.90 23.58 -7.51
CA PRO A 468 16.47 24.44 -6.42
C PRO A 468 14.94 24.54 -6.28
N GLU A 469 14.19 24.47 -7.38
CA GLU A 469 12.72 24.54 -7.37
C GLU A 469 12.10 23.33 -6.65
N LEU A 470 12.56 22.11 -6.97
CA LEU A 470 12.09 20.89 -6.32
C LEU A 470 12.42 20.88 -4.82
N ARG A 471 13.64 21.30 -4.43
CA ARG A 471 13.99 21.43 -3.00
C ARG A 471 13.16 22.49 -2.29
N LYS A 472 12.82 23.59 -2.96
CA LYS A 472 11.96 24.64 -2.40
C LYS A 472 10.54 24.13 -2.13
N ILE A 473 9.99 23.33 -3.04
CA ILE A 473 8.69 22.67 -2.87
C ILE A 473 8.70 21.80 -1.61
N LEU A 474 9.68 20.90 -1.48
CA LEU A 474 9.79 19.97 -0.35
C LEU A 474 9.99 20.66 1.01
N ARG A 475 10.51 21.89 1.01
CA ARG A 475 10.73 22.72 2.21
C ARG A 475 9.58 23.68 2.51
N SER A 476 8.46 23.59 1.78
CA SER A 476 7.33 24.51 1.94
C SER A 476 6.29 24.05 2.96
N GLY A 477 6.23 22.75 3.28
CA GLY A 477 5.25 22.16 4.19
C GLY A 477 5.85 21.60 5.47
N THR A 478 5.00 21.00 6.29
CA THR A 478 5.45 20.25 7.47
C THR A 478 5.89 18.84 7.06
N SER A 479 7.17 18.52 7.20
CA SER A 479 7.69 17.19 6.86
C SER A 479 8.27 16.49 8.08
N ALA A 480 8.24 15.16 8.08
CA ALA A 480 8.82 14.35 9.15
C ALA A 480 9.45 13.07 8.61
N ASP A 481 10.61 12.71 9.15
CA ASP A 481 11.31 11.48 8.76
C ASP A 481 10.57 10.18 9.16
N THR A 482 9.48 10.29 9.89
CA THR A 482 8.65 9.17 10.35
C THR A 482 7.50 8.85 9.40
N ARG A 483 7.31 9.58 8.32
CA ARG A 483 6.24 9.35 7.34
C ARG A 483 6.74 9.62 5.92
N ILE A 484 5.88 9.36 4.95
CA ILE A 484 6.11 9.78 3.57
C ILE A 484 5.35 11.08 3.30
N ASP A 485 6.04 12.11 2.84
CA ASP A 485 5.47 13.41 2.50
C ASP A 485 5.40 13.59 0.97
N TYR A 486 4.19 13.69 0.42
CA TYR A 486 3.99 13.94 -1.01
C TYR A 486 3.48 15.35 -1.28
N PHE A 487 4.18 16.08 -2.15
CA PHE A 487 3.81 17.41 -2.58
C PHE A 487 3.15 17.37 -3.96
N VAL A 488 2.02 18.04 -4.11
CA VAL A 488 1.20 17.97 -5.33
C VAL A 488 1.24 19.31 -6.04
N ILE A 489 1.78 19.30 -7.25
CA ILE A 489 1.91 20.46 -8.16
C ILE A 489 0.95 20.32 -9.35
N ASP A 490 0.84 21.35 -10.19
CA ASP A 490 0.07 21.22 -11.45
C ASP A 490 0.83 20.31 -12.42
N ARG A 491 2.05 20.69 -12.82
CA ARG A 491 2.89 19.91 -13.73
C ARG A 491 4.38 20.27 -13.64
N PHE A 492 5.22 19.35 -14.07
CA PHE A 492 6.63 19.59 -14.37
C PHE A 492 6.80 20.27 -15.74
N ALA A 493 7.98 20.83 -15.99
CA ALA A 493 8.36 21.37 -17.30
C ALA A 493 8.40 20.24 -18.35
N SER A 494 8.93 19.06 -17.99
CA SER A 494 8.70 17.84 -18.75
C SER A 494 7.25 17.38 -18.62
N THR A 495 6.47 17.60 -19.68
CA THR A 495 5.04 17.26 -19.70
C THR A 495 4.74 15.75 -19.65
N THR A 496 5.75 14.89 -19.80
CA THR A 496 5.63 13.43 -19.67
C THR A 496 5.91 12.94 -18.25
N LEU A 497 6.63 13.71 -17.44
CA LEU A 497 6.98 13.34 -16.07
C LEU A 497 5.73 13.42 -15.18
N ARG A 498 5.49 12.37 -14.39
CA ARG A 498 4.26 12.22 -13.60
C ARG A 498 4.49 12.37 -12.10
N GLY A 499 5.69 12.07 -11.65
CA GLY A 499 6.13 12.21 -10.27
C GLY A 499 7.65 12.07 -10.17
N VAL A 500 8.17 12.47 -9.02
CA VAL A 500 9.58 12.33 -8.64
C VAL A 500 9.62 11.92 -7.19
N SER A 501 10.45 10.94 -6.87
CA SER A 501 10.60 10.42 -5.51
C SER A 501 11.98 10.73 -4.98
N PHE A 502 12.05 11.14 -3.72
CA PHE A 502 13.27 11.52 -3.03
C PHE A 502 13.59 10.48 -1.96
N LEU A 503 14.49 9.58 -2.33
CA LEU A 503 14.82 8.40 -1.55
C LEU A 503 15.68 8.77 -0.34
N ALA A 504 15.59 7.98 0.73
CA ALA A 504 16.49 8.11 1.87
C ALA A 504 17.92 7.65 1.54
N SER A 505 18.09 6.86 0.49
CA SER A 505 19.36 6.32 0.00
C SER A 505 20.17 5.67 1.13
N THR A 506 19.49 4.83 1.92
CA THR A 506 20.02 4.22 3.16
C THR A 506 21.28 3.38 2.95
N HIS A 507 21.57 3.01 1.71
CA HIS A 507 22.74 2.25 1.28
C HIS A 507 23.96 3.11 0.95
N LEU A 508 23.82 4.44 0.81
CA LEU A 508 24.92 5.36 0.54
C LEU A 508 25.60 5.85 1.85
N PRO A 509 26.82 6.41 1.79
CA PRO A 509 27.41 7.20 2.88
C PRO A 509 26.52 8.36 3.35
N ALA A 510 26.61 8.75 4.62
CA ALA A 510 25.69 9.71 5.24
C ALA A 510 25.68 11.10 4.59
N ASP A 511 26.83 11.56 4.08
CA ASP A 511 27.00 12.84 3.37
C ASP A 511 26.43 12.83 1.95
N GLN A 512 26.13 11.66 1.40
CA GLN A 512 25.50 11.46 0.09
C GLN A 512 24.00 11.13 0.19
N ARG A 513 23.45 11.04 1.40
CA ARG A 513 22.02 10.81 1.61
C ARG A 513 21.27 12.13 1.59
N ASN A 514 20.04 12.08 1.09
CA ASN A 514 19.13 13.20 1.22
C ASN A 514 18.92 13.57 2.69
N PRO A 515 19.16 14.83 3.08
CA PRO A 515 18.85 15.31 4.42
C PRO A 515 17.34 15.50 4.58
N ALA A 516 16.86 15.55 5.81
CA ALA A 516 15.49 16.02 6.06
C ALA A 516 15.36 17.51 5.63
N PRO A 517 14.22 17.95 5.05
CA PRO A 517 13.00 17.19 4.78
C PRO A 517 12.95 16.54 3.37
N LEU A 518 14.08 16.43 2.68
CA LEU A 518 14.14 15.92 1.30
C LEU A 518 13.98 14.40 1.23
N ARG A 519 14.45 13.65 2.24
CA ARG A 519 14.25 12.19 2.28
C ARG A 519 12.82 11.82 2.68
N TRP A 520 12.40 10.63 2.27
CA TRP A 520 11.07 10.10 2.52
C TRP A 520 9.97 10.99 1.92
N ALA A 521 10.23 11.58 0.77
CA ALA A 521 9.32 12.53 0.16
C ALA A 521 9.15 12.26 -1.34
N GLY A 522 8.16 12.90 -1.94
CA GLY A 522 7.97 12.89 -3.38
C GLY A 522 7.16 14.08 -3.86
N ILE A 523 7.23 14.35 -5.15
CA ILE A 523 6.42 15.36 -5.82
C ILE A 523 5.57 14.65 -6.88
N MET A 524 4.27 14.92 -6.88
CA MET A 524 3.32 14.40 -7.85
C MET A 524 2.81 15.53 -8.74
N ALA A 525 2.83 15.32 -10.05
CA ALA A 525 2.09 16.18 -10.97
C ALA A 525 0.61 15.82 -10.96
N CYS A 526 -0.25 16.79 -11.23
CA CYS A 526 -1.66 16.56 -11.51
C CYS A 526 -1.90 16.31 -12.99
N ASN A 527 -1.22 17.08 -13.84
CA ASN A 527 -1.40 17.16 -15.27
C ASN A 527 -0.16 16.66 -16.02
N THR A 528 -0.39 15.72 -16.94
CA THR A 528 0.64 15.16 -17.80
C THR A 528 0.04 14.91 -19.19
N THR A 529 0.87 14.71 -20.20
CA THR A 529 0.42 14.30 -21.55
C THR A 529 -0.28 12.94 -21.56
N SER A 530 -0.01 12.09 -20.57
CA SER A 530 -0.63 10.78 -20.41
C SER A 530 -1.99 10.81 -19.69
N GLY A 531 -2.38 11.96 -19.13
CA GLY A 531 -3.62 12.13 -18.38
C GLY A 531 -3.41 12.67 -16.96
N LYS A 532 -4.50 12.64 -16.18
CA LYS A 532 -4.56 13.13 -14.80
C LYS A 532 -4.07 12.06 -13.81
N VAL A 533 -3.24 12.44 -12.84
CA VAL A 533 -2.57 11.50 -11.92
C VAL A 533 -3.15 11.53 -10.50
N MET A 534 -3.32 12.72 -9.92
CA MET A 534 -3.74 12.91 -8.52
C MET A 534 -5.23 13.26 -8.35
N ASP A 535 -6.03 13.14 -9.42
CA ASP A 535 -7.45 13.47 -9.38
C ASP A 535 -8.32 12.31 -8.83
N ALA A 536 -9.65 12.48 -8.87
CA ALA A 536 -10.61 11.47 -8.40
C ALA A 536 -10.94 10.38 -9.45
N SER A 537 -10.35 10.44 -10.65
CA SER A 537 -10.65 9.50 -11.73
C SER A 537 -9.86 8.19 -11.60
N ASP A 538 -10.18 7.22 -12.46
CA ASP A 538 -9.45 5.96 -12.55
C ASP A 538 -8.28 6.01 -13.56
N ASN A 539 -7.95 7.22 -14.05
CA ASN A 539 -6.77 7.41 -14.89
C ASN A 539 -5.48 7.26 -14.09
N LEU A 540 -4.47 6.67 -14.74
CA LEU A 540 -3.10 6.51 -14.23
C LEU A 540 -3.07 6.02 -12.76
N PRO A 541 -3.82 4.95 -12.42
CA PRO A 541 -4.12 4.58 -11.04
C PRO A 541 -2.89 4.26 -10.20
N PHE A 542 -1.83 3.74 -10.85
CA PHE A 542 -0.64 3.23 -10.19
C PHE A 542 0.52 4.21 -10.09
N THR A 543 0.38 5.44 -10.61
CA THR A 543 1.49 6.42 -10.57
C THR A 543 1.83 6.86 -9.14
N PHE A 544 0.84 7.24 -8.33
CA PHE A 544 1.10 7.56 -6.93
C PHE A 544 1.63 6.36 -6.13
N PRO A 545 1.05 5.14 -6.25
CA PRO A 545 1.63 3.94 -5.66
C PRO A 545 3.08 3.65 -6.09
N HIS A 546 3.40 3.89 -7.37
CA HIS A 546 4.74 3.74 -7.95
C HIS A 546 5.74 4.67 -7.30
N GLU A 547 5.45 5.98 -7.23
CA GLU A 547 6.35 6.92 -6.54
C GLU A 547 6.57 6.51 -5.07
N ALA A 548 5.50 6.11 -4.38
CA ALA A 548 5.64 5.63 -3.00
C ALA A 548 6.51 4.37 -2.89
N GLY A 549 6.59 3.59 -3.97
CA GLY A 549 7.39 2.40 -4.03
C GLY A 549 8.87 2.72 -4.09
N HIS A 550 9.27 3.80 -4.80
CA HIS A 550 10.65 4.29 -4.76
C HIS A 550 11.06 4.65 -3.33
N VAL A 551 10.18 5.39 -2.64
CA VAL A 551 10.43 5.85 -1.26
C VAL A 551 10.50 4.67 -0.29
N LEU A 552 9.50 3.78 -0.29
CA LEU A 552 9.44 2.65 0.65
C LEU A 552 10.53 1.62 0.39
N HIS A 553 10.78 1.31 -0.88
CA HIS A 553 11.75 0.28 -1.27
C HIS A 553 13.19 0.80 -1.21
N ASP A 554 13.41 2.12 -1.27
CA ASP A 554 14.72 2.74 -1.40
C ASP A 554 15.47 2.22 -2.65
N ARG A 555 14.75 2.16 -3.78
CA ARG A 555 15.19 1.63 -5.09
C ARG A 555 14.59 2.41 -6.25
N PHE A 556 15.20 2.27 -7.42
CA PHE A 556 14.66 2.75 -8.68
C PHE A 556 13.80 1.68 -9.36
N HIS A 557 13.78 1.72 -10.69
CA HIS A 557 12.98 0.86 -11.52
C HIS A 557 13.43 -0.61 -11.51
N ALA A 558 12.44 -1.49 -11.62
CA ALA A 558 12.62 -2.87 -12.02
C ALA A 558 13.22 -2.93 -13.44
N ASP A 559 14.07 -3.93 -13.67
CA ASP A 559 14.66 -4.19 -14.97
C ASP A 559 13.59 -4.67 -15.95
N ALA A 560 13.47 -3.97 -17.08
CA ALA A 560 12.53 -4.34 -18.13
C ALA A 560 12.86 -5.68 -18.79
N ALA A 561 14.11 -6.15 -18.68
CA ALA A 561 14.52 -7.47 -19.15
C ALA A 561 14.13 -8.62 -18.20
N ASP A 562 13.74 -8.30 -16.95
CA ASP A 562 13.23 -9.31 -16.02
C ASP A 562 11.82 -9.76 -16.47
N PRO A 563 11.52 -11.07 -16.50
CA PRO A 563 10.21 -11.57 -16.92
C PRO A 563 9.01 -10.95 -16.18
N ASN A 564 9.19 -10.54 -14.92
CA ASN A 564 8.14 -9.91 -14.12
C ASN A 564 8.22 -8.38 -14.15
N GLY A 565 9.34 -7.81 -14.61
CA GLY A 565 9.60 -6.37 -14.66
C GLY A 565 8.49 -5.53 -15.28
N PRO A 566 7.88 -5.93 -16.42
CA PRO A 566 6.77 -5.19 -17.03
C PRO A 566 5.49 -5.11 -16.19
N THR A 567 5.29 -6.02 -15.23
CA THR A 567 4.10 -6.03 -14.35
C THR A 567 4.38 -5.49 -12.96
N GLU A 568 5.65 -5.34 -12.59
CA GLU A 568 6.02 -4.72 -11.33
C GLU A 568 5.51 -3.27 -11.26
N MET A 569 5.08 -2.89 -10.06
CA MET A 569 4.63 -1.54 -9.76
C MET A 569 5.71 -0.52 -10.10
N MET A 570 6.99 -0.88 -9.91
CA MET A 570 8.17 -0.06 -10.20
C MET A 570 8.75 -0.31 -11.60
N SER A 571 7.94 -0.69 -12.59
CA SER A 571 8.43 -0.96 -13.94
C SER A 571 9.21 0.22 -14.54
N GLY A 572 10.35 -0.05 -15.18
CA GLY A 572 11.14 0.95 -15.89
C GLY A 572 10.51 1.45 -17.19
N GLY A 573 9.46 0.79 -17.68
CA GLY A 573 8.65 1.27 -18.81
C GLY A 573 7.62 2.36 -18.44
N GLY A 574 7.62 2.80 -17.17
CA GLY A 574 6.60 3.68 -16.61
C GLY A 574 5.32 2.94 -16.22
N THR A 575 4.38 3.66 -15.61
CA THR A 575 3.10 3.08 -15.16
C THR A 575 2.08 2.96 -16.29
N THR A 576 1.33 1.87 -16.30
CA THR A 576 0.23 1.67 -17.25
C THR A 576 -0.89 2.66 -17.01
N ALA A 577 -1.48 3.17 -18.11
CA ALA A 577 -2.58 4.12 -18.05
C ALA A 577 -3.89 3.53 -17.49
N ALA A 578 -4.11 2.23 -17.68
CA ALA A 578 -5.32 1.52 -17.28
C ALA A 578 -5.04 0.42 -16.23
N ASN A 579 -6.08 0.05 -15.47
CA ASN A 579 -6.05 -1.08 -14.55
C ASN A 579 -6.39 -2.40 -15.27
N ALA A 580 -5.42 -2.96 -16.00
CA ALA A 580 -5.52 -4.31 -16.55
C ALA A 580 -4.94 -5.35 -15.55
N ALA A 581 -5.24 -6.64 -15.76
CA ALA A 581 -4.70 -7.71 -14.91
C ALA A 581 -3.16 -7.81 -14.97
N ASN A 582 -2.56 -7.50 -16.11
CA ASN A 582 -1.12 -7.47 -16.33
C ASN A 582 -0.53 -6.04 -16.27
N ALA A 583 -1.25 -5.10 -15.66
CA ALA A 583 -0.76 -3.74 -15.44
C ALA A 583 0.48 -3.71 -14.53
N THR A 584 1.16 -2.55 -14.49
CA THR A 584 2.30 -2.28 -13.60
C THR A 584 1.81 -2.04 -12.17
N LYS A 585 1.35 -3.10 -11.50
CA LYS A 585 0.70 -3.02 -10.19
C LYS A 585 1.11 -4.13 -9.21
N ARG A 586 2.01 -5.03 -9.62
CA ARG A 586 2.48 -6.12 -8.77
C ARG A 586 3.60 -5.64 -7.85
N ILE A 587 3.62 -6.14 -6.63
CA ILE A 587 4.71 -5.92 -5.68
C ILE A 587 5.25 -7.30 -5.36
N CYS A 588 6.34 -7.71 -6.02
CA CYS A 588 6.85 -9.07 -5.84
C CYS A 588 7.19 -9.38 -4.38
N ASP A 589 6.94 -10.63 -4.01
CA ASP A 589 7.37 -11.26 -2.76
C ASP A 589 7.82 -12.69 -3.05
N ASP A 590 8.53 -13.29 -2.10
CA ASP A 590 9.07 -14.64 -2.27
C ASP A 590 7.94 -15.63 -2.65
N PRO A 591 8.14 -16.49 -3.67
CA PRO A 591 9.42 -16.83 -4.29
C PRO A 591 9.87 -15.93 -5.45
N ILE A 592 9.05 -14.95 -5.87
CA ILE A 592 9.40 -14.06 -6.98
C ILE A 592 10.38 -12.99 -6.50
N GLN A 593 11.47 -12.84 -7.24
CA GLN A 593 12.44 -11.77 -7.02
C GLN A 593 12.81 -11.13 -8.35
N VAL A 594 12.79 -9.81 -8.36
CA VAL A 594 13.03 -8.99 -9.55
C VAL A 594 14.31 -8.19 -9.38
N ASN A 595 15.00 -7.93 -10.49
CA ASN A 595 16.15 -7.04 -10.51
C ASN A 595 15.71 -5.57 -10.45
N TYR A 596 16.12 -4.84 -9.42
CA TYR A 596 15.90 -3.39 -9.31
C TYR A 596 17.21 -2.63 -9.43
N SER A 597 17.17 -1.46 -10.06
CA SER A 597 18.27 -0.51 -10.02
C SER A 597 18.34 0.19 -8.65
N GLN A 598 19.54 0.51 -8.19
CA GLN A 598 19.82 1.39 -7.06
C GLN A 598 21.10 2.19 -7.35
N TYR A 599 21.40 3.25 -6.59
CA TYR A 599 22.68 3.93 -6.71
C TYR A 599 23.84 2.97 -6.42
N ASN A 600 24.93 3.09 -7.19
CA ASN A 600 26.14 2.32 -6.99
C ASN A 600 27.10 3.10 -6.07
N PRO A 601 27.26 2.70 -4.79
CA PRO A 601 28.12 3.41 -3.85
C PRO A 601 29.62 3.35 -4.22
N ALA A 602 30.01 2.46 -5.13
CA ALA A 602 31.40 2.24 -5.54
C ALA A 602 31.81 3.01 -6.80
N GLN A 603 30.92 3.80 -7.39
CA GLN A 603 31.19 4.52 -8.63
C GLN A 603 31.20 6.05 -8.40
N PRO A 604 32.21 6.77 -8.93
CA PRO A 604 32.31 8.21 -8.78
C PRO A 604 31.26 8.97 -9.60
N THR A 605 30.69 8.36 -10.64
CA THR A 605 29.81 9.08 -11.58
C THR A 605 28.36 9.13 -11.11
N GLN A 606 27.76 10.32 -11.16
CA GLN A 606 26.33 10.52 -10.95
C GLN A 606 25.51 9.64 -11.91
N GLY A 607 24.49 8.95 -11.40
CA GLY A 607 23.64 8.04 -12.19
C GLY A 607 24.22 6.63 -12.41
N ALA A 608 25.42 6.32 -11.88
CA ALA A 608 25.90 4.95 -11.88
C ALA A 608 24.99 4.07 -11.00
N VAL A 609 24.28 3.14 -11.64
CA VAL A 609 23.38 2.20 -10.96
C VAL A 609 23.95 0.79 -10.98
N ASN A 610 23.67 0.01 -9.94
CA ASN A 610 23.81 -1.45 -10.00
C ASN A 610 22.44 -2.12 -9.85
N LYS A 611 22.37 -3.38 -10.29
CA LYS A 611 21.16 -4.21 -10.19
C LYS A 611 21.21 -5.08 -8.94
N VAL A 612 20.12 -5.13 -8.20
CA VAL A 612 19.95 -6.00 -7.04
C VAL A 612 18.69 -6.82 -7.22
N LYS A 613 18.83 -8.14 -7.16
CA LYS A 613 17.70 -9.08 -7.21
C LYS A 613 17.08 -9.23 -5.82
N VAL A 614 15.81 -8.86 -5.67
CA VAL A 614 15.13 -8.84 -4.37
C VAL A 614 13.62 -8.95 -4.52
N ALA A 615 12.95 -9.47 -3.48
CA ALA A 615 11.52 -9.35 -3.28
C ALA A 615 11.17 -7.92 -2.81
N ALA A 616 10.34 -7.20 -3.56
CA ALA A 616 10.00 -5.80 -3.27
C ALA A 616 9.34 -5.63 -1.89
N THR A 617 8.45 -6.54 -1.49
CA THR A 617 7.79 -6.50 -0.17
C THR A 617 8.81 -6.52 0.98
N LYS A 618 9.85 -7.36 0.88
CA LYS A 618 10.94 -7.40 1.87
C LYS A 618 11.74 -6.11 1.89
N GLY A 619 12.04 -5.56 0.71
CA GLY A 619 12.74 -4.29 0.57
C GLY A 619 11.96 -3.14 1.22
N MET A 620 10.66 -3.01 0.91
CA MET A 620 9.78 -1.99 1.49
C MET A 620 9.71 -2.05 3.01
N ARG A 621 9.60 -3.26 3.58
CA ARG A 621 9.51 -3.47 5.03
C ARG A 621 10.80 -3.17 5.79
N THR A 622 11.94 -3.37 5.15
CA THR A 622 13.26 -3.21 5.79
C THR A 622 13.82 -1.83 5.58
N ARG A 623 13.75 -1.30 4.35
CA ARG A 623 14.27 0.01 3.99
C ARG A 623 13.33 1.11 4.46
N GLY A 624 12.03 0.99 4.18
CA GLY A 624 10.99 1.93 4.62
C GLY A 624 10.57 1.79 6.09
N ALA A 625 11.26 1.01 6.91
CA ALA A 625 10.85 0.72 8.29
C ALA A 625 10.57 1.97 9.14
N GLN A 626 11.25 3.09 8.87
CA GLN A 626 11.06 4.34 9.59
C GLN A 626 9.70 5.01 9.31
N THR A 627 9.11 4.77 8.14
CA THR A 627 7.81 5.31 7.74
C THR A 627 6.65 4.33 7.99
N LEU A 628 6.98 3.12 8.44
CA LEU A 628 6.03 2.06 8.78
C LEU A 628 5.82 1.95 10.30
N GLU A 629 4.60 1.59 10.69
CA GLU A 629 4.27 1.23 12.08
C GLU A 629 3.54 -0.12 12.14
N GLY A 630 3.39 -0.65 13.37
CA GLY A 630 2.55 -1.82 13.63
C GLY A 630 1.08 -1.59 13.25
N TRP A 631 0.31 -2.67 13.14
CA TRP A 631 -1.09 -2.60 12.73
C TRP A 631 -1.97 -1.84 13.72
#